data_AF-A0A2E5KTL2-F1
#
_entry.id   AF-A0A2E5KTL2-F1
#
_cell.length_a   1.000
_cell.length_b   1.000
_cell.length_c   1.000
_cell.angle_alpha   90.00
_cell.angle_beta   90.00
_cell.angle_gamma   90.00
#
_symmetry.space_group_name_H-M   'P 1'
#
loop_
_entity.id
_entity.type
_entity.pdbx_description
1 polymer ?
#
loop_
_entity_poly.entity_id
_entity_poly.type
_entity_poly.pdbx_seq_one_letter_code
_entity_poly.pdbx_strand_id
1 'polypeptide(L)'
;MPSLRDRAGQRLEALLGPIVLALTRFEISPNQVTIAGLFVNLAAAWLVIRGDLFLAGAVYLLGSGFDLLDGMLARASNRVTAAGAYLDSTLDRVSEGVVFAAIAYAFASQGQAGDAGMVLLALLGSLLVGYTRARAEAMGIACKVGIATRPERIVLLAFGLITGWLAFAIYVLVVLTGITVAQRIHVTLRGLAKRD
;
A
#
# COMPACT_ATOMS: atom_id res chain seq x y z
N MET A 1 17.98 16.00 14.56
CA MET A 1 18.21 15.98 13.10
C MET A 1 17.06 15.24 12.43
N PRO A 2 16.51 15.71 11.29
CA PRO A 2 15.48 14.95 10.58
C PRO A 2 16.03 13.59 10.16
N SER A 3 15.24 12.54 10.32
CA SER A 3 15.61 11.20 9.88
C SER A 3 15.73 11.15 8.34
N LEU A 4 16.39 10.13 7.80
CA LEU A 4 16.49 9.93 6.34
C LEU A 4 15.10 9.88 5.67
N ARG A 5 14.10 9.32 6.38
CA ARG A 5 12.70 9.28 5.92
C ARG A 5 12.09 10.68 5.86
N ASP A 6 12.34 11.52 6.85
CA ASP A 6 11.81 12.89 6.89
C ASP A 6 12.37 13.74 5.74
N ARG A 7 13.66 13.58 5.43
CA ARG A 7 14.30 14.26 4.30
C ARG A 7 13.77 13.77 2.95
N ALA A 8 13.54 12.47 2.81
CA ALA A 8 12.94 11.90 1.61
C ALA A 8 11.51 12.41 1.40
N GLY A 9 10.71 12.46 2.47
CA GLY A 9 9.35 13.01 2.46
C GLY A 9 9.31 14.48 2.02
N GLN A 10 10.14 15.34 2.61
CA GLN A 10 10.21 16.77 2.23
C GLN A 10 10.61 16.97 0.77
N ARG A 11 11.56 16.16 0.25
CA ARG A 11 11.95 16.21 -1.16
C ARG A 11 10.81 15.77 -2.07
N LEU A 12 10.11 14.71 -1.70
CA LEU A 12 8.97 14.22 -2.47
C LEU A 12 7.84 15.27 -2.49
N GLU A 13 7.54 15.90 -1.35
CA GLU A 13 6.55 16.97 -1.29
C GLU A 13 6.93 18.15 -2.18
N ALA A 14 8.22 18.53 -2.21
CA ALA A 14 8.71 19.59 -3.10
C ALA A 14 8.58 19.21 -4.59
N LEU A 15 8.86 17.96 -4.95
CA LEU A 15 8.73 17.47 -6.33
C LEU A 15 7.28 17.39 -6.80
N LEU A 16 6.36 16.99 -5.91
CA LEU A 16 4.93 16.86 -6.23
C LEU A 16 4.16 18.18 -6.08
N GLY A 17 4.75 19.20 -5.45
CA GLY A 17 4.14 20.51 -5.24
C GLY A 17 3.48 21.13 -6.48
N PRO A 18 4.15 21.18 -7.66
CA PRO A 18 3.54 21.70 -8.88
C PRO A 18 2.29 20.93 -9.33
N ILE A 19 2.29 19.61 -9.16
CA ILE A 19 1.14 18.76 -9.50
C ILE A 19 -0.01 19.06 -8.54
N VAL A 20 0.27 19.13 -7.25
CA VAL A 20 -0.75 19.46 -6.23
C VAL A 20 -1.34 20.84 -6.49
N LEU A 21 -0.52 21.84 -6.82
CA LEU A 21 -0.99 23.18 -7.19
C LEU A 21 -1.89 23.14 -8.44
N ALA A 22 -1.50 22.41 -9.48
CA ALA A 22 -2.34 22.24 -10.66
C ALA A 22 -3.69 21.61 -10.32
N LEU A 23 -3.70 20.52 -9.54
CA LEU A 23 -4.93 19.84 -9.10
C LEU A 23 -5.83 20.76 -8.27
N THR A 24 -5.26 21.57 -7.37
CA THR A 24 -6.04 22.57 -6.62
C THR A 24 -6.67 23.62 -7.54
N ARG A 25 -5.94 24.08 -8.57
CA ARG A 25 -6.43 25.08 -9.54
C ARG A 25 -7.58 24.54 -10.39
N PHE A 26 -7.56 23.25 -10.72
CA PHE A 26 -8.66 22.58 -11.43
C PHE A 26 -9.78 22.09 -10.49
N GLU A 27 -9.75 22.47 -9.21
CA GLU A 27 -10.72 22.11 -8.17
C GLU A 27 -10.90 20.59 -7.97
N ILE A 28 -9.94 19.79 -8.42
CA ILE A 28 -9.98 18.33 -8.27
C ILE A 28 -10.00 18.00 -6.78
N SER A 29 -10.93 17.14 -6.38
CA SER A 29 -11.05 16.68 -5.00
C SER A 29 -10.02 15.57 -4.68
N PRO A 30 -9.55 15.46 -3.43
CA PRO A 30 -8.71 14.34 -3.00
C PRO A 30 -9.32 12.97 -3.33
N ASN A 31 -10.63 12.80 -3.10
CA ASN A 31 -11.33 11.54 -3.39
C ASN A 31 -11.30 11.17 -4.88
N GLN A 32 -11.33 12.15 -5.80
CA GLN A 32 -11.18 11.87 -7.22
C GLN A 32 -9.77 11.34 -7.55
N VAL A 33 -8.74 11.84 -6.87
CA VAL A 33 -7.36 11.34 -7.02
C VAL A 33 -7.26 9.91 -6.48
N THR A 34 -7.83 9.62 -5.31
CA THR A 34 -7.90 8.25 -4.75
C THR A 34 -8.58 7.28 -5.74
N ILE A 35 -9.73 7.66 -6.30
CA ILE A 35 -10.47 6.84 -7.26
C ILE A 35 -9.68 6.64 -8.55
N ALA A 36 -8.99 7.68 -9.04
CA ALA A 36 -8.11 7.55 -10.20
C ALA A 36 -6.96 6.56 -9.94
N GLY A 37 -6.33 6.62 -8.75
CA GLY A 37 -5.30 5.66 -8.33
C GLY A 37 -5.80 4.22 -8.36
N LEU A 38 -7.02 3.97 -7.89
CA LEU A 38 -7.67 2.66 -7.98
C LEU A 38 -7.76 2.18 -9.44
N PHE A 39 -8.28 3.00 -10.37
CA PHE A 39 -8.39 2.60 -11.78
C PHE A 39 -7.01 2.32 -12.42
N VAL A 40 -5.98 3.09 -12.05
CA VAL A 40 -4.61 2.83 -12.51
C VAL A 40 -4.10 1.47 -11.98
N ASN A 41 -4.39 1.13 -10.72
CA ASN A 41 -4.03 -0.17 -10.15
C ASN A 41 -4.84 -1.33 -10.76
N LEU A 42 -6.11 -1.11 -11.16
CA LEU A 42 -6.87 -2.09 -11.94
C LEU A 42 -6.23 -2.33 -13.32
N ALA A 43 -5.73 -1.28 -13.97
CA ALA A 43 -4.98 -1.42 -15.22
C ALA A 43 -3.66 -2.20 -15.01
N ALA A 44 -2.94 -1.95 -13.90
CA ALA A 44 -1.77 -2.75 -13.54
C ALA A 44 -2.11 -4.24 -13.36
N ALA A 45 -3.19 -4.55 -12.64
CA ALA A 45 -3.66 -5.92 -12.46
C ALA A 45 -4.01 -6.60 -13.81
N TRP A 46 -4.65 -5.88 -14.73
CA TRP A 46 -4.92 -6.39 -16.07
C TRP A 46 -3.63 -6.66 -16.86
N LEU A 47 -2.62 -5.80 -16.75
CA LEU A 47 -1.31 -6.01 -17.37
C LEU A 47 -0.59 -7.24 -16.82
N VAL A 48 -0.71 -7.52 -15.51
CA VAL A 48 -0.21 -8.77 -14.91
C VAL A 48 -0.83 -9.99 -15.59
N ILE A 49 -2.15 -9.99 -15.76
CA ILE A 49 -2.88 -11.11 -16.41
C ILE A 49 -2.43 -11.30 -17.85
N ARG A 50 -2.15 -10.21 -18.56
CA ARG A 50 -1.60 -10.26 -19.92
C ARG A 50 -0.16 -10.75 -20.03
N GLY A 51 0.57 -10.80 -18.92
CA GLY A 51 2.00 -11.15 -18.88
C GLY A 51 2.95 -9.98 -19.11
N ASP A 52 2.45 -8.75 -19.23
CA ASP A 52 3.25 -7.53 -19.45
C ASP A 52 3.83 -7.00 -18.12
N LEU A 53 4.60 -7.84 -17.41
CA LEU A 53 4.97 -7.63 -15.99
C LEU A 53 5.77 -6.34 -15.73
N PHE A 54 6.68 -5.97 -16.64
CA PHE A 54 7.45 -4.73 -16.52
C PHE A 54 6.53 -3.51 -16.47
N LEU A 55 5.62 -3.41 -17.43
CA LEU A 55 4.66 -2.31 -17.50
C LEU A 55 3.69 -2.37 -16.33
N ALA A 56 3.26 -3.58 -15.94
CA ALA A 56 2.41 -3.77 -14.78
C ALA A 56 3.03 -3.20 -13.50
N GLY A 57 4.33 -3.46 -13.26
CA GLY A 57 5.06 -2.93 -12.11
C GLY A 57 5.21 -1.40 -12.16
N ALA A 58 5.49 -0.82 -13.32
CA ALA A 58 5.57 0.64 -13.48
C ALA A 58 4.21 1.31 -13.25
N VAL A 59 3.12 0.76 -13.81
CA VAL A 59 1.76 1.26 -13.64
C VAL A 59 1.29 1.09 -12.19
N TYR A 60 1.65 -0.02 -11.53
CA TYR A 60 1.35 -0.25 -10.12
C TYR A 60 2.04 0.77 -9.19
N LEU A 61 3.31 1.10 -9.45
CA LEU A 61 4.01 2.17 -8.72
C LEU A 61 3.33 3.52 -8.93
N LEU A 62 2.95 3.81 -10.16
CA LEU A 62 2.26 5.06 -10.49
C LEU A 62 0.93 5.14 -9.74
N GLY A 63 0.07 4.12 -9.86
CA GLY A 63 -1.25 4.08 -9.22
C GLY A 63 -1.15 4.15 -7.70
N SER A 64 -0.25 3.39 -7.08
CA SER A 64 -0.02 3.44 -5.63
C SER A 64 0.66 4.73 -5.16
N GLY A 65 1.21 5.54 -6.07
CA GLY A 65 1.71 6.87 -5.78
C GLY A 65 0.60 7.93 -5.67
N PHE A 66 -0.60 7.66 -6.19
CA PHE A 66 -1.72 8.60 -6.11
C PHE A 66 -2.18 8.82 -4.67
N ASP A 67 -1.98 7.86 -3.77
CA ASP A 67 -2.33 7.99 -2.34
C ASP A 67 -1.37 8.92 -1.58
N LEU A 68 -0.20 9.22 -2.16
CA LEU A 68 0.64 10.30 -1.66
C LEU A 68 0.10 11.65 -2.15
N LEU A 69 -0.34 11.71 -3.41
CA LEU A 69 -0.89 12.91 -4.02
C LEU A 69 -2.22 13.33 -3.39
N ASP A 70 -3.14 12.41 -3.13
CA ASP A 70 -4.45 12.73 -2.55
C ASP A 70 -4.33 13.27 -1.11
N GLY A 71 -3.43 12.70 -0.30
CA GLY A 71 -3.17 13.12 1.05
C GLY A 71 -2.48 14.49 1.09
N MET A 72 -1.54 14.74 0.18
CA MET A 72 -0.94 16.07 0.00
C MET A 72 -2.00 17.09 -0.46
N LEU A 73 -2.83 16.74 -1.42
CA LEU A 73 -3.90 17.60 -1.93
C LEU A 73 -4.93 17.93 -0.86
N ALA A 74 -5.32 16.95 -0.04
CA ALA A 74 -6.25 17.16 1.07
C ALA A 74 -5.70 18.16 2.09
N ARG A 75 -4.40 18.06 2.43
CA ARG A 75 -3.73 19.02 3.33
C ARG A 75 -3.62 20.40 2.68
N ALA A 76 -3.16 20.49 1.44
CA ALA A 76 -2.95 21.75 0.73
C ALA A 76 -4.26 22.51 0.46
N SER A 77 -5.37 21.79 0.26
CA SER A 77 -6.69 22.38 0.00
C SER A 77 -7.57 22.55 1.25
N ASN A 78 -7.05 22.24 2.44
CA ASN A 78 -7.83 22.20 3.70
C ASN A 78 -9.10 21.32 3.62
N ARG A 79 -9.03 20.22 2.87
CA ARG A 79 -10.13 19.24 2.66
C ARG A 79 -9.89 17.91 3.38
N VAL A 80 -9.13 17.91 4.48
CA VAL A 80 -8.90 16.71 5.30
C VAL A 80 -10.18 16.36 6.05
N THR A 81 -10.74 15.18 5.80
CA THR A 81 -11.98 14.71 6.42
C THR A 81 -11.88 13.25 6.87
N ALA A 82 -12.65 12.87 7.89
CA ALA A 82 -12.73 11.47 8.34
C ALA A 82 -13.29 10.54 7.25
N ALA A 83 -14.28 11.02 6.49
CA ALA A 83 -14.85 10.27 5.37
C ALA A 83 -13.82 10.02 4.25
N GLY A 84 -13.01 11.04 3.92
CA GLY A 84 -11.92 10.90 2.94
C GLY A 84 -10.86 9.90 3.41
N ALA A 85 -10.42 10.00 4.67
CA ALA A 85 -9.45 9.04 5.24
C ALA A 85 -9.99 7.60 5.27
N TYR A 86 -11.29 7.41 5.53
CA TYR A 86 -11.93 6.11 5.44
C TYR A 86 -11.97 5.60 3.99
N LEU A 87 -12.32 6.45 3.03
CA LEU A 87 -12.37 6.09 1.61
C LEU A 87 -10.98 5.69 1.09
N ASP A 88 -9.98 6.55 1.28
CA ASP A 88 -8.57 6.32 0.91
C ASP A 88 -8.09 4.99 1.48
N SER A 89 -8.18 4.85 2.80
CA SER A 89 -7.77 3.61 3.44
C SER A 89 -8.54 2.41 2.92
N THR A 90 -9.84 2.50 2.63
CA THR A 90 -10.60 1.36 2.09
C THR A 90 -10.17 0.99 0.67
N LEU A 91 -10.07 1.98 -0.23
CA LEU A 91 -9.71 1.77 -1.64
C LEU A 91 -8.26 1.32 -1.81
N ASP A 92 -7.37 1.67 -0.88
CA ASP A 92 -6.02 1.11 -0.77
C ASP A 92 -6.03 -0.41 -0.67
N ARG A 93 -6.90 -0.97 0.20
CA ARG A 93 -6.99 -2.44 0.38
C ARG A 93 -7.59 -3.10 -0.85
N VAL A 94 -8.55 -2.45 -1.50
CA VAL A 94 -9.15 -2.95 -2.75
C VAL A 94 -8.09 -2.98 -3.85
N SER A 95 -7.34 -1.89 -4.02
CA SER A 95 -6.27 -1.76 -5.01
C SER A 95 -5.19 -2.83 -4.82
N GLU A 96 -4.67 -2.97 -3.59
CA GLU A 96 -3.70 -4.00 -3.25
C GLU A 96 -4.30 -5.41 -3.51
N GLY A 97 -5.51 -5.67 -3.03
CA GLY A 97 -6.20 -6.95 -3.22
C GLY A 97 -6.34 -7.38 -4.68
N VAL A 98 -6.73 -6.47 -5.58
CA VAL A 98 -6.91 -6.80 -7.00
C VAL A 98 -5.58 -7.12 -7.69
N VAL A 99 -4.50 -6.38 -7.37
CA VAL A 99 -3.17 -6.66 -7.92
C VAL A 99 -2.65 -8.01 -7.43
N PHE A 100 -2.77 -8.30 -6.13
CA PHE A 100 -2.40 -9.62 -5.58
C PHE A 100 -3.24 -10.75 -6.21
N ALA A 101 -4.55 -10.55 -6.41
CA ALA A 101 -5.40 -11.55 -7.06
C ALA A 101 -4.97 -11.83 -8.51
N ALA A 102 -4.62 -10.79 -9.27
CA ALA A 102 -4.10 -10.94 -10.63
C ALA A 102 -2.77 -11.71 -10.67
N ILE A 103 -1.86 -11.45 -9.72
CA ILE A 103 -0.59 -12.18 -9.60
C ILE A 103 -0.83 -13.64 -9.23
N ALA A 104 -1.73 -13.91 -8.27
CA ALA A 104 -2.09 -15.27 -7.89
C ALA A 104 -2.66 -16.05 -9.08
N TYR A 105 -3.56 -15.42 -9.85
CA TYR A 105 -4.08 -15.98 -11.09
C TYR A 105 -2.97 -16.28 -12.11
N ALA A 106 -2.05 -15.34 -12.32
CA ALA A 106 -0.95 -15.48 -13.28
C ALA A 106 0.00 -16.64 -12.93
N PHE A 107 0.31 -16.85 -11.64
CA PHE A 107 1.07 -18.03 -11.22
C PHE A 107 0.28 -19.33 -11.37
N ALA A 108 -1.00 -19.33 -10.96
CA ALA A 108 -1.85 -20.50 -11.07
C ALA A 108 -2.05 -20.96 -12.53
N SER A 109 -2.23 -20.02 -13.47
CA SER A 109 -2.39 -20.33 -14.90
C SER A 109 -1.13 -20.91 -15.54
N GLN A 110 0.04 -20.69 -14.93
CA GLN A 110 1.32 -21.28 -15.33
C GLN A 110 1.63 -22.62 -14.62
N GLY A 111 0.67 -23.18 -13.87
CA GLY A 111 0.84 -24.41 -13.10
C GLY A 111 1.62 -24.25 -11.80
N GLN A 112 1.91 -23.01 -11.38
CA GLN A 112 2.68 -22.68 -10.17
C GLN A 112 1.75 -22.49 -8.96
N ALA A 113 0.97 -23.51 -8.63
CA ALA A 113 -0.04 -23.45 -7.56
C ALA A 113 0.57 -23.10 -6.18
N GLY A 114 1.81 -23.54 -5.91
CA GLY A 114 2.52 -23.18 -4.68
C GLY A 114 2.78 -21.68 -4.56
N ASP A 115 3.27 -21.05 -5.63
CA ASP A 115 3.53 -19.61 -5.66
C ASP A 115 2.23 -18.80 -5.59
N ALA A 116 1.17 -19.25 -6.28
CA ALA A 116 -0.16 -18.66 -6.14
C ALA A 116 -0.66 -18.71 -4.68
N GLY A 117 -0.43 -19.81 -3.97
CA GLY A 117 -0.73 -19.93 -2.55
C GLY A 117 0.06 -18.94 -1.69
N MET A 118 1.34 -18.73 -2.00
CA MET A 118 2.18 -17.73 -1.30
C MET A 118 1.70 -16.30 -1.54
N VAL A 119 1.17 -15.99 -2.73
CA VAL A 119 0.55 -14.68 -3.00
C VAL A 119 -0.67 -14.45 -2.11
N LEU A 120 -1.51 -15.47 -1.90
CA LEU A 120 -2.66 -15.37 -0.99
C LEU A 120 -2.23 -15.16 0.46
N LEU A 121 -1.16 -15.83 0.89
CA LEU A 121 -0.58 -15.61 2.23
C LEU A 121 0.01 -14.20 2.37
N ALA A 122 0.67 -13.67 1.33
CA ALA A 122 1.19 -12.32 1.32
C ALA A 122 0.06 -11.27 1.36
N LEU A 123 -1.04 -11.50 0.64
CA LEU A 123 -2.25 -10.68 0.71
C LEU A 123 -2.86 -10.70 2.11
N LEU A 124 -3.04 -11.88 2.71
CA LEU A 124 -3.51 -12.01 4.09
C LEU A 124 -2.61 -11.25 5.07
N GLY A 125 -1.30 -11.43 4.95
CA GLY A 125 -0.31 -10.70 5.73
C GLY A 125 -0.47 -9.18 5.59
N SER A 126 -0.62 -8.67 4.37
CA SER A 126 -0.83 -7.24 4.12
C SER A 126 -2.09 -6.70 4.79
N LEU A 127 -3.22 -7.40 4.64
CA LEU A 127 -4.49 -7.01 5.27
C LEU A 127 -4.38 -7.03 6.80
N LEU A 128 -3.72 -8.04 7.37
CA LEU A 128 -3.50 -8.15 8.82
C LEU A 128 -2.58 -7.05 9.35
N VAL A 129 -1.56 -6.62 8.59
CA VAL A 129 -0.75 -5.45 8.97
C VAL A 129 -1.68 -4.25 9.13
N GLY A 130 -2.50 -3.93 8.14
CA GLY A 130 -3.45 -2.81 8.22
C GLY A 130 -4.46 -2.94 9.38
N TYR A 131 -5.08 -4.12 9.51
CA TYR A 131 -6.11 -4.40 10.50
C TYR A 131 -5.60 -4.33 11.94
N THR A 132 -4.46 -4.97 12.24
CA THR A 132 -3.92 -4.99 13.61
C THR A 132 -3.60 -3.60 14.14
N ARG A 133 -3.12 -2.70 13.28
CA ARG A 133 -2.91 -1.29 13.65
C ARG A 133 -4.24 -0.58 13.91
N ALA A 134 -5.19 -0.66 12.96
CA ALA A 134 -6.48 0.00 13.11
C ALA A 134 -7.22 -0.49 14.37
N ARG A 135 -7.15 -1.79 14.65
CA ARG A 135 -7.77 -2.39 15.84
C ARG A 135 -7.10 -1.96 17.13
N ALA A 136 -5.76 -1.89 17.17
CA ALA A 136 -5.02 -1.39 18.33
C ALA A 136 -5.36 0.08 18.61
N GLU A 137 -5.37 0.92 17.57
CA GLU A 137 -5.69 2.35 17.68
C GLU A 137 -7.15 2.57 18.13
N ALA A 138 -8.10 1.75 17.66
CA ALA A 138 -9.49 1.77 18.13
C ALA A 138 -9.65 1.38 19.62
N MET A 139 -8.72 0.58 20.15
CA MET A 139 -8.62 0.28 21.59
C MET A 139 -7.80 1.34 22.34
N GLY A 140 -7.42 2.44 21.69
CA GLY A 140 -6.61 3.52 22.26
C GLY A 140 -5.13 3.18 22.43
N ILE A 141 -4.63 2.09 21.87
CA ILE A 141 -3.21 1.71 21.92
C ILE A 141 -2.52 2.20 20.64
N ALA A 142 -1.57 3.13 20.79
CA ALA A 142 -0.80 3.64 19.65
C ALA A 142 0.10 2.53 19.08
N CYS A 143 -0.15 2.12 17.82
CA CYS A 143 0.54 1.00 17.19
C CYS A 143 1.30 1.45 15.93
N LYS A 144 2.46 2.08 16.14
CA LYS A 144 3.33 2.60 15.07
C LYS A 144 4.48 1.67 14.66
N VAL A 145 4.60 0.50 15.29
CA VAL A 145 5.65 -0.49 14.98
C VAL A 145 5.37 -1.25 13.68
N GLY A 146 6.42 -1.85 13.12
CA GLY A 146 6.33 -2.69 11.92
C GLY A 146 7.36 -2.32 10.86
N ILE A 147 7.94 -3.34 10.23
CA ILE A 147 8.93 -3.18 9.15
C ILE A 147 8.29 -3.25 7.75
N ALA A 148 7.16 -3.94 7.61
CA ALA A 148 6.43 -4.09 6.35
C ALA A 148 5.31 -3.04 6.22
N THR A 149 5.66 -1.76 6.26
CA THR A 149 4.67 -0.70 6.03
C THR A 149 4.29 -0.64 4.56
N ARG A 150 3.22 0.09 4.22
CA ARG A 150 2.62 0.04 2.88
C ARG A 150 3.61 0.43 1.76
N PRO A 151 4.40 1.52 1.89
CA PRO A 151 5.42 1.86 0.90
C PRO A 151 6.44 0.74 0.66
N GLU A 152 6.94 0.08 1.70
CA GLU A 152 7.91 -1.02 1.54
C GLU A 152 7.29 -2.19 0.77
N ARG A 153 6.01 -2.50 1.00
CA ARG A 153 5.32 -3.56 0.26
C ARG A 153 5.11 -3.20 -1.21
N ILE A 154 4.66 -1.98 -1.48
CA ILE A 154 4.48 -1.46 -2.85
C ILE A 154 5.80 -1.55 -3.62
N VAL A 155 6.90 -1.05 -3.03
CA VAL A 155 8.22 -1.05 -3.66
C VAL A 155 8.71 -2.48 -3.92
N LEU A 156 8.55 -3.38 -2.95
CA LEU A 156 9.00 -4.77 -3.08
C LEU A 156 8.20 -5.53 -4.16
N LEU A 157 6.87 -5.35 -4.20
CA LEU A 157 6.02 -5.98 -5.20
C LEU A 157 6.31 -5.44 -6.61
N ALA A 158 6.44 -4.11 -6.74
CA ALA A 158 6.83 -3.48 -7.99
C ALA A 158 8.20 -3.93 -8.48
N PHE A 159 9.18 -4.04 -7.58
CA PHE A 159 10.49 -4.59 -7.89
C PHE A 159 10.38 -6.01 -8.45
N GLY A 160 9.59 -6.87 -7.81
CA GLY A 160 9.33 -8.23 -8.30
C GLY A 160 8.72 -8.26 -9.70
N LEU A 161 7.74 -7.38 -9.96
CA LEU A 161 7.09 -7.24 -11.28
C LEU A 161 8.07 -6.74 -12.35
N ILE A 162 8.88 -5.73 -12.05
CA ILE A 162 9.79 -5.08 -13.01
C ILE A 162 11.00 -5.96 -13.35
N THR A 163 11.56 -6.63 -12.35
CA THR A 163 12.79 -7.43 -12.51
C THR A 163 12.54 -8.88 -12.90
N GLY A 164 11.29 -9.34 -12.84
CA GLY A 164 10.92 -10.74 -13.00
C GLY A 164 11.16 -11.60 -11.75
N TRP A 165 11.64 -11.03 -10.64
CA TRP A 165 11.88 -11.74 -9.39
C TRP A 165 10.63 -11.78 -8.50
N LEU A 166 9.46 -11.93 -9.14
CA LEU A 166 8.16 -11.77 -8.49
C LEU A 166 7.92 -12.81 -7.40
N ALA A 167 8.24 -14.08 -7.66
CA ALA A 167 8.12 -15.12 -6.66
C ALA A 167 8.96 -14.77 -5.42
N PHE A 168 10.25 -14.48 -5.59
CA PHE A 168 11.11 -14.09 -4.47
C PHE A 168 10.55 -12.89 -3.67
N ALA A 169 10.07 -11.85 -4.37
CA ALA A 169 9.44 -10.69 -3.72
C ALA A 169 8.22 -11.08 -2.87
N ILE A 170 7.38 -12.00 -3.36
CA ILE A 170 6.21 -12.52 -2.62
C ILE A 170 6.64 -13.27 -1.35
N TYR A 171 7.67 -14.11 -1.41
CA TYR A 171 8.12 -14.85 -0.23
C TYR A 171 8.70 -13.90 0.83
N VAL A 172 9.45 -12.89 0.40
CA VAL A 172 9.92 -11.84 1.30
C VAL A 172 8.74 -11.07 1.90
N LEU A 173 7.69 -10.76 1.13
CA LEU A 173 6.47 -10.12 1.65
C LEU A 173 5.79 -10.96 2.72
N VAL A 174 5.64 -12.28 2.52
CA VAL A 174 5.06 -13.18 3.53
C VAL A 174 5.83 -13.09 4.85
N VAL A 175 7.16 -13.18 4.79
CA VAL A 175 8.01 -13.13 5.98
C VAL A 175 7.91 -11.76 6.68
N LEU A 176 8.08 -10.67 5.93
CA LEU A 176 8.09 -9.31 6.50
C LEU A 176 6.73 -8.92 7.09
N THR A 177 5.63 -9.28 6.42
CA THR A 177 4.28 -9.03 6.93
C THR A 177 3.99 -9.89 8.16
N GLY A 178 4.38 -11.16 8.17
CA GLY A 178 4.27 -12.03 9.35
C GLY A 178 5.01 -11.48 10.58
N ILE A 179 6.27 -11.06 10.39
CA ILE A 179 7.06 -10.40 11.45
C ILE A 179 6.34 -9.14 11.95
N THR A 180 5.84 -8.31 11.04
CA THR A 180 5.16 -7.06 11.40
C THR A 180 3.87 -7.31 12.17
N VAL A 181 3.07 -8.30 11.77
CA VAL A 181 1.85 -8.68 12.49
C VAL A 181 2.19 -9.16 13.90
N ALA A 182 3.20 -10.02 14.06
CA ALA A 182 3.65 -10.48 15.37
C ALA A 182 4.11 -9.33 16.27
N GLN A 183 4.89 -8.39 15.73
CA GLN A 183 5.31 -7.18 16.44
C GLN A 183 4.11 -6.34 16.92
N ARG A 184 3.11 -6.14 16.06
CA ARG A 184 1.91 -5.35 16.38
C ARG A 184 1.05 -6.02 17.43
N ILE A 185 0.84 -7.34 17.33
CA ILE A 185 0.11 -8.12 18.35
C ILE A 185 0.81 -7.99 19.71
N HIS A 186 2.12 -8.23 19.75
CA HIS A 186 2.91 -8.16 20.99
C HIS A 186 2.83 -6.79 21.67
N VAL A 187 3.01 -5.71 20.91
CA VAL A 187 2.90 -4.33 21.43
C VAL A 187 1.50 -4.04 21.93
N THR A 188 0.47 -4.50 21.21
CA THR A 188 -0.93 -4.26 21.59
C THR A 188 -1.28 -4.99 22.89
N LEU A 189 -0.92 -6.27 23.01
CA LEU A 189 -1.16 -7.05 24.23
C LEU A 189 -0.43 -6.46 25.45
N ARG A 190 0.84 -6.07 25.28
CA ARG A 190 1.58 -5.37 26.34
C ARG A 190 0.97 -4.02 26.71
N GLY A 191 0.40 -3.31 25.74
CA GLY A 191 -0.27 -2.03 25.97
C GLY A 191 -1.56 -2.19 26.79
N LEU A 192 -2.34 -3.24 26.50
CA LEU A 192 -3.55 -3.56 27.25
C LEU A 192 -3.25 -4.03 28.68
N ALA A 193 -2.26 -4.91 28.85
CA ALA A 193 -1.88 -5.41 30.18
C ALA A 193 -1.32 -4.34 31.15
N LYS A 194 -0.99 -3.14 30.66
CA LYS A 194 -0.59 -1.99 31.50
C LYS A 194 -1.78 -1.12 31.94
N ARG A 195 -2.96 -1.37 31.38
CA ARG A 195 -4.19 -0.63 31.69
C ARG A 195 -5.06 -1.32 32.74
N ASP A 196 -4.95 -2.64 32.80
CA ASP A 196 -5.54 -3.48 33.85
C ASP A 196 -4.68 -3.40 35.13
#